data_AF-A0A5J4E5Q4-F1
#
_entry.id   AF-A0A5J4E5Q4-F1
#
_cell.length_a   1.000
_cell.length_b   1.000
_cell.length_c   1.000
_cell.angle_alpha   90.00
_cell.angle_beta   90.00
_cell.angle_gamma   90.00
#
_symmetry.space_group_name_H-M   'P 1'
#
loop_
_entity.id
_entity.type
_entity.pdbx_description
1 polymer ?
#
loop_
_entity_poly.entity_id
_entity_poly.type
_entity_poly.pdbx_seq_one_letter_code
_entity_poly.pdbx_strand_id
1 'polypeptide(L)'
;MNNSSPEFFDPQAKEAQLQHESQSWDTSQVQAALPGDIPEIDVAEYFTTQGDAALDAVAVQLRSACQETGFCSIVGHQFPSSLIKRAFVEARRLFALPTDIKHSLLMDRPDWPVKAVGYLAVNNYKLPARDKGNLNETFVIKRDHQVGLEDNQWPNEDQLPEFRANTEHYAGQMENLAKRLLPIYARALELEKNFFAPAFTKPLYRLRMTHYPLIEDKAADEFGIAPHVDTTFFTLLAQNSPGLVIFSEKRRCWIHAPVNESAFIVNTGELLKQWSNDFFISVKHFANNNTGDEARYSIPFFFNANPDYKMECLPTCCSAENPPKYPPISYLQSQGVVQGE
;
A
#
# COMPACT_ATOMS: atom_id res chain seq x y z
N MET A 1 -32.96 -22.62 3.57
CA MET A 1 -32.07 -22.21 2.47
C MET A 1 -32.41 -20.79 2.09
N ASN A 2 -31.88 -19.81 2.82
CA ASN A 2 -31.90 -18.41 2.37
C ASN A 2 -30.67 -18.22 1.49
N ASN A 3 -30.85 -18.42 0.19
CA ASN A 3 -29.87 -18.03 -0.83
C ASN A 3 -30.01 -16.51 -1.02
N SER A 4 -29.57 -15.73 -0.02
CA SER A 4 -29.31 -14.31 -0.24
C SER A 4 -27.90 -14.22 -0.83
N SER A 5 -27.78 -14.39 -2.14
CA SER A 5 -26.62 -13.85 -2.83
C SER A 5 -26.51 -12.37 -2.47
N PRO A 6 -25.35 -11.85 -2.02
CA PRO A 6 -25.21 -10.42 -1.81
C PRO A 6 -25.37 -9.76 -3.18
N GLU A 7 -26.50 -9.11 -3.46
CA GLU A 7 -26.81 -8.65 -4.83
C GLU A 7 -25.92 -7.47 -5.27
N PHE A 8 -25.28 -6.77 -4.33
CA PHE A 8 -24.37 -5.66 -4.64
C PHE A 8 -23.41 -5.40 -3.46
N PHE A 9 -22.16 -5.02 -3.76
CA PHE A 9 -21.23 -4.49 -2.76
C PHE A 9 -21.44 -2.99 -2.65
N ASP A 10 -21.71 -2.49 -1.45
CA ASP A 10 -21.84 -1.05 -1.19
C ASP A 10 -20.49 -0.49 -0.70
N PRO A 11 -19.72 0.20 -1.57
CA PRO A 11 -18.41 0.72 -1.19
C PRO A 11 -18.49 1.90 -0.22
N GLN A 12 -19.59 2.67 -0.22
CA GLN A 12 -19.79 3.77 0.73
C GLN A 12 -20.06 3.24 2.13
N ALA A 13 -20.93 2.22 2.26
CA ALA A 13 -21.17 1.56 3.54
C ALA A 13 -19.91 0.90 4.09
N LYS A 14 -19.11 0.24 3.23
CA LYS A 14 -17.83 -0.36 3.64
C LYS A 14 -16.83 0.70 4.12
N GLU A 15 -16.70 1.83 3.42
CA GLU A 15 -15.81 2.91 3.86
C GLU A 15 -16.29 3.53 5.18
N ALA A 16 -17.59 3.79 5.33
CA ALA A 16 -18.14 4.30 6.57
C ALA A 16 -17.90 3.35 7.76
N GLN A 17 -18.01 2.05 7.53
CA GLN A 17 -17.65 1.02 8.52
C GLN A 17 -16.18 1.13 8.92
N LEU A 18 -15.25 1.16 7.96
CA LEU A 18 -13.81 1.25 8.24
C LEU A 18 -13.44 2.54 8.98
N GLN A 19 -14.06 3.66 8.63
CA GLN A 19 -13.89 4.94 9.33
C GLN A 19 -14.35 4.83 10.79
N HIS A 20 -15.55 4.29 11.02
CA HIS A 20 -16.09 4.10 12.36
C HIS A 20 -15.23 3.15 13.21
N GLU A 21 -14.80 2.03 12.63
CA GLU A 21 -13.89 1.10 13.29
C GLU A 21 -12.58 1.80 13.67
N SER A 22 -12.01 2.61 12.78
CA SER A 22 -10.74 3.29 13.04
C SER A 22 -10.78 4.25 14.22
N GLN A 23 -11.91 4.92 14.45
CA GLN A 23 -12.11 5.82 15.60
C GLN A 23 -12.19 5.04 16.93
N SER A 24 -12.55 3.76 16.89
CA SER A 24 -12.65 2.91 18.08
C SER A 24 -11.31 2.29 18.52
N TRP A 25 -10.26 2.38 17.69
CA TRP A 25 -8.99 1.74 17.99
C TRP A 25 -8.18 2.54 19.01
N ASP A 26 -7.88 1.92 20.15
CA ASP A 26 -6.93 2.46 21.12
C ASP A 26 -5.51 2.40 20.57
N THR A 27 -4.96 3.54 20.18
CA THR A 27 -3.60 3.73 19.64
C THR A 27 -2.61 4.25 20.68
N SER A 28 -3.01 4.36 21.95
CA SER A 28 -2.20 4.97 23.01
C SER A 28 -1.03 4.11 23.49
N GLN A 29 -1.12 2.78 23.31
CA GLN A 29 -0.13 1.82 23.76
C GLN A 29 0.54 1.14 22.57
N VAL A 30 1.78 1.54 22.29
CA VAL A 30 2.62 0.93 21.23
C VAL A 30 3.81 0.25 21.88
N GLN A 31 4.08 -0.99 21.46
CA GLN A 31 5.18 -1.81 21.97
C GLN A 31 6.28 -1.96 20.91
N ALA A 32 7.47 -2.38 21.32
CA ALA A 32 8.47 -2.83 20.37
C ALA A 32 8.02 -4.13 19.68
N ALA A 33 8.33 -4.26 18.39
CA ALA A 33 8.22 -5.54 17.70
C ALA A 33 9.21 -6.56 18.31
N LEU A 34 8.76 -7.80 18.44
CA LEU A 34 9.56 -8.95 18.82
C LEU A 34 9.98 -9.74 17.58
N PRO A 35 11.02 -10.59 17.67
CA PRO A 35 11.38 -11.50 16.58
C PRO A 35 10.17 -12.31 16.11
N GLY A 36 9.89 -12.27 14.81
CA GLY A 36 8.76 -12.98 14.19
C GLY A 36 7.42 -12.23 14.21
N ASP A 37 7.32 -11.05 14.82
CA ASP A 37 6.10 -10.22 14.73
C ASP A 37 5.88 -9.68 13.32
N ILE A 38 6.96 -9.44 12.58
CA ILE A 38 6.94 -9.10 11.16
C ILE A 38 7.93 -10.08 10.51
N PRO A 39 7.45 -11.20 9.96
CA PRO A 39 8.32 -12.23 9.42
C PRO A 39 9.12 -11.68 8.23
N GLU A 40 10.38 -12.07 8.16
CA GLU A 40 11.24 -11.81 7.00
C GLU A 40 11.12 -12.97 6.02
N ILE A 41 10.91 -12.66 4.75
CA ILE A 41 10.74 -13.62 3.66
C ILE A 41 11.81 -13.34 2.62
N ASP A 42 12.72 -14.28 2.43
CA ASP A 42 13.75 -14.20 1.40
C ASP A 42 13.22 -14.78 0.07
N VAL A 43 13.13 -13.94 -0.96
CA VAL A 43 12.68 -14.34 -2.31
C VAL A 43 13.83 -14.63 -3.26
N ALA A 44 15.10 -14.51 -2.83
CA ALA A 44 16.28 -14.59 -3.70
C ALA A 44 16.38 -15.90 -4.48
N GLU A 45 16.15 -17.04 -3.80
CA GLU A 45 16.26 -18.36 -4.42
C GLU A 45 15.23 -18.51 -5.55
N TYR A 46 13.96 -18.19 -5.29
CA TYR A 46 12.92 -18.23 -6.32
C TYR A 46 13.22 -17.24 -7.46
N PHE A 47 13.65 -16.02 -7.13
CA PHE A 47 13.98 -15.00 -8.13
C PHE A 47 15.17 -15.36 -9.02
N THR A 48 16.07 -16.21 -8.53
CA THR A 48 17.25 -16.68 -9.27
C THR A 48 16.94 -17.93 -10.09
N THR A 49 16.23 -18.89 -9.50
CA THR A 49 16.01 -20.22 -10.11
C THR A 49 14.75 -20.30 -10.95
N GLN A 50 13.72 -19.52 -10.58
CA GLN A 50 12.34 -19.65 -11.06
C GLN A 50 11.76 -21.07 -10.96
N GLY A 51 12.35 -21.91 -10.10
CA GLY A 51 11.98 -23.30 -9.91
C GLY A 51 10.74 -23.45 -9.02
N ASP A 52 9.89 -24.43 -9.33
CA ASP A 52 8.65 -24.64 -8.59
C ASP A 52 8.90 -25.01 -7.11
N ALA A 53 9.98 -25.73 -6.79
CA ALA A 53 10.33 -26.03 -5.39
C ALA A 53 10.66 -24.78 -4.56
N ALA A 54 11.42 -23.83 -5.15
CA ALA A 54 11.73 -22.55 -4.50
C ALA A 54 10.47 -21.68 -4.38
N LEU A 55 9.60 -21.71 -5.39
CA LEU A 55 8.30 -21.03 -5.37
C LEU A 55 7.41 -21.54 -4.24
N ASP A 56 7.28 -22.87 -4.09
CA ASP A 56 6.47 -23.48 -3.04
C ASP A 56 7.01 -23.14 -1.65
N ALA A 57 8.33 -23.18 -1.46
CA ALA A 57 8.97 -22.86 -0.18
C ALA A 57 8.72 -21.41 0.27
N VAL A 58 8.83 -20.44 -0.63
CA VAL A 58 8.58 -19.04 -0.32
C VAL A 58 7.07 -18.73 -0.21
N ALA A 59 6.23 -19.43 -0.95
CA ALA A 59 4.78 -19.32 -0.87
C ALA A 59 4.22 -19.77 0.48
N VAL A 60 4.78 -20.82 1.11
CA VAL A 60 4.40 -21.25 2.46
C VAL A 60 4.66 -20.14 3.49
N GLN A 61 5.82 -19.48 3.41
CA GLN A 61 6.17 -18.38 4.29
C GLN A 61 5.24 -17.18 4.09
N LEU A 62 4.99 -16.80 2.83
CA LEU A 62 4.08 -15.71 2.49
C LEU A 62 2.66 -16.01 2.96
N ARG A 63 2.19 -17.25 2.80
CA ARG A 63 0.87 -17.68 3.28
C ARG A 63 0.72 -17.45 4.77
N SER A 64 1.64 -17.94 5.60
CA SER A 64 1.59 -17.74 7.05
C SER A 64 1.61 -16.25 7.42
N ALA A 65 2.49 -15.46 6.78
CA ALA A 65 2.55 -14.02 7.01
C ALA A 65 1.23 -13.32 6.68
N CYS A 66 0.63 -13.60 5.52
CA CYS A 66 -0.63 -12.99 5.08
C CYS A 66 -1.87 -13.45 5.88
N GLN A 67 -1.80 -14.60 6.57
CA GLN A 67 -2.89 -15.08 7.42
C GLN A 67 -2.79 -14.59 8.87
N GLU A 68 -1.57 -14.55 9.42
CA GLU A 68 -1.36 -14.31 10.84
C GLU A 68 -1.00 -12.86 11.16
N THR A 69 -0.24 -12.22 10.26
CA THR A 69 0.37 -10.91 10.51
C THR A 69 -0.16 -9.84 9.56
N GLY A 70 -0.53 -10.20 8.33
CA GLY A 70 -0.90 -9.27 7.26
C GLY A 70 0.25 -8.36 6.79
N PHE A 71 1.43 -8.47 7.41
CA PHE A 71 2.66 -7.76 7.12
C PHE A 71 3.83 -8.74 7.08
N CYS A 72 4.82 -8.46 6.24
CA CYS A 72 6.12 -9.12 6.23
C CYS A 72 7.21 -8.16 5.73
N SER A 73 8.48 -8.52 5.93
CA SER A 73 9.61 -7.89 5.25
C SER A 73 10.05 -8.81 4.13
N ILE A 74 10.12 -8.31 2.89
CA ILE A 74 10.69 -9.08 1.77
C ILE A 74 12.14 -8.65 1.59
N VAL A 75 13.06 -9.61 1.63
CA VAL A 75 14.50 -9.46 1.32
C VAL A 75 14.87 -10.30 0.10
N GLY A 76 16.09 -10.13 -0.41
CA GLY A 76 16.52 -10.89 -1.61
C GLY A 76 15.77 -10.53 -2.89
N HIS A 77 15.03 -9.42 -2.88
CA HIS A 77 14.14 -8.96 -3.95
C HIS A 77 14.87 -8.48 -5.22
N GLN A 78 16.21 -8.44 -5.22
CA GLN A 78 17.06 -8.03 -6.35
C GLN A 78 16.74 -6.61 -6.88
N PHE A 79 16.11 -5.77 -6.06
CA PHE A 79 15.84 -4.38 -6.43
C PHE A 79 17.09 -3.54 -6.13
N PRO A 80 17.60 -2.73 -7.07
CA PRO A 80 18.83 -1.96 -6.85
C PRO A 80 18.67 -0.96 -5.70
N SER A 81 19.52 -1.08 -4.67
CA SER A 81 19.50 -0.16 -3.52
C SER A 81 19.80 1.30 -3.91
N SER A 82 20.54 1.51 -5.01
CA SER A 82 20.78 2.84 -5.59
C SER A 82 19.49 3.51 -6.05
N LEU A 83 18.50 2.76 -6.55
CA LEU A 83 17.20 3.29 -6.97
C LEU A 83 16.34 3.69 -5.77
N ILE A 84 16.35 2.91 -4.69
CA ILE A 84 15.66 3.26 -3.43
C ILE A 84 16.26 4.56 -2.87
N LYS A 85 17.60 4.62 -2.78
CA LYS A 85 18.32 5.83 -2.33
C LYS A 85 18.01 7.04 -3.21
N ARG A 86 18.00 6.88 -4.53
CA ARG A 86 17.64 7.95 -5.46
C ARG A 86 16.20 8.40 -5.26
N ALA A 87 15.24 7.50 -5.08
CA ALA A 87 13.85 7.85 -4.84
C ALA A 87 13.67 8.69 -3.56
N PHE A 88 14.39 8.37 -2.48
CA PHE A 88 14.38 9.20 -1.27
C PHE A 88 15.04 10.57 -1.48
N VAL A 89 16.11 10.65 -2.30
CA VAL A 89 16.69 11.94 -2.69
C VAL A 89 15.67 12.76 -3.49
N GLU A 90 14.98 12.16 -4.45
CA GLU A 90 13.95 12.85 -5.25
C GLU A 90 12.78 13.33 -4.38
N ALA A 91 12.32 12.52 -3.43
CA ALA A 91 11.31 12.95 -2.45
C ALA A 91 11.79 14.18 -1.66
N ARG A 92 13.03 14.16 -1.14
CA ARG A 92 13.61 15.33 -0.43
C ARG A 92 13.68 16.56 -1.32
N ARG A 93 14.14 16.43 -2.57
CA ARG A 93 14.23 17.55 -3.51
C ARG A 93 12.86 18.15 -3.82
N LEU A 94 11.84 17.29 -4.03
CA LEU A 94 10.47 17.72 -4.28
C LEU A 94 9.90 18.51 -3.09
N PHE A 95 10.02 17.98 -1.87
CA PHE A 95 9.42 18.62 -0.69
C PHE A 95 10.19 19.86 -0.23
N ALA A 96 11.44 20.02 -0.67
CA ALA A 96 12.23 21.24 -0.50
C ALA A 96 11.87 22.36 -1.50
N LEU A 97 11.02 22.10 -2.50
CA LEU A 97 10.56 23.14 -3.41
C LEU A 97 9.78 24.24 -2.67
N PRO A 98 9.84 25.49 -3.16
CA PRO A 98 8.95 26.57 -2.72
C PRO A 98 7.47 26.16 -2.67
N THR A 99 6.76 26.64 -1.65
CA THR A 99 5.36 26.27 -1.37
C THR A 99 4.44 26.57 -2.55
N ASP A 100 4.64 27.69 -3.25
CA ASP A 100 3.90 28.07 -4.46
C ASP A 100 4.07 27.05 -5.60
N ILE A 101 5.29 26.53 -5.80
CA ILE A 101 5.54 25.47 -6.78
C ILE A 101 4.83 24.19 -6.38
N LYS A 102 4.93 23.76 -5.11
CA LYS A 102 4.20 22.57 -4.62
C LYS A 102 2.68 22.75 -4.74
N HIS A 103 2.17 23.95 -4.44
CA HIS A 103 0.76 24.28 -4.54
C HIS A 103 0.25 24.33 -5.99
N SER A 104 1.12 24.62 -6.96
CA SER A 104 0.76 24.51 -8.38
C SER A 104 0.46 23.07 -8.83
N LEU A 105 0.83 22.08 -8.00
CA LEU A 105 0.62 20.65 -8.23
C LEU A 105 -0.49 20.06 -7.34
N LEU A 106 -1.32 20.89 -6.69
CA LEU A 106 -2.34 20.40 -5.76
C LEU A 106 -3.21 19.29 -6.36
N MET A 107 -3.42 18.25 -5.57
CA MET A 107 -4.26 17.12 -5.93
C MET A 107 -5.71 17.58 -6.17
N ASP A 108 -6.30 17.08 -7.25
CA ASP A 108 -7.68 17.36 -7.68
C ASP A 108 -7.98 18.84 -7.98
N ARG A 109 -6.97 19.64 -8.33
CA ARG A 109 -7.19 20.99 -8.85
C ARG A 109 -8.12 20.98 -10.08
N PRO A 110 -9.00 21.99 -10.26
CA PRO A 110 -10.05 21.95 -11.28
C PRO A 110 -9.55 21.82 -12.73
N ASP A 111 -8.34 22.29 -13.00
CA ASP A 111 -7.68 22.36 -14.31
C ASP A 111 -6.88 21.10 -14.68
N TRP A 112 -6.84 20.07 -13.82
CA TRP A 112 -6.20 18.79 -14.14
C TRP A 112 -7.23 17.66 -14.33
N PRO A 113 -7.19 16.91 -15.45
CA PRO A 113 -8.21 15.91 -15.77
C PRO A 113 -8.11 14.65 -14.92
N VAL A 114 -6.90 14.26 -14.52
CA VAL A 114 -6.66 13.06 -13.73
C VAL A 114 -6.90 13.36 -12.25
N LYS A 115 -7.80 12.61 -11.61
CA LYS A 115 -8.06 12.70 -10.17
C LYS A 115 -7.06 11.89 -9.34
N ALA A 116 -6.95 12.20 -8.06
CA ALA A 116 -6.14 11.46 -7.08
C ALA A 116 -4.62 11.46 -7.36
N VAL A 117 -4.13 12.46 -8.10
CA VAL A 117 -2.70 12.62 -8.43
C VAL A 117 -2.24 14.03 -8.09
N GLY A 118 -0.96 14.19 -7.77
CA GLY A 118 -0.35 15.45 -7.39
C GLY A 118 -0.08 15.58 -5.88
N TYR A 119 0.02 16.80 -5.42
CA TYR A 119 0.50 17.19 -4.10
C TYR A 119 -0.66 17.40 -3.10
N LEU A 120 -0.48 16.91 -1.87
CA LEU A 120 -1.29 17.26 -0.70
C LEU A 120 -0.38 17.90 0.34
N ALA A 121 -0.79 19.06 0.87
CA ALA A 121 -0.06 19.76 1.92
C ALA A 121 -0.22 19.08 3.28
N VAL A 122 0.63 19.46 4.24
CA VAL A 122 0.44 19.14 5.67
C VAL A 122 -0.96 19.57 6.12
N ASN A 123 -1.56 18.78 7.00
CA ASN A 123 -2.91 18.97 7.51
C ASN A 123 -4.01 18.75 6.45
N ASN A 124 -3.74 17.88 5.47
CA ASN A 124 -4.76 17.44 4.52
C ASN A 124 -5.69 16.38 5.14
N TYR A 125 -6.93 16.33 4.65
CA TYR A 125 -7.95 15.38 5.10
C TYR A 125 -8.15 14.23 4.10
N LYS A 126 -7.13 13.89 3.30
CA LYS A 126 -7.21 12.84 2.27
C LYS A 126 -6.21 11.73 2.58
N LEU A 127 -6.48 10.53 2.08
CA LEU A 127 -5.54 9.38 2.05
C LEU A 127 -4.87 9.06 3.41
N PRO A 128 -5.65 8.71 4.46
CA PRO A 128 -7.09 8.45 4.45
C PRO A 128 -7.94 9.68 4.85
N ALA A 129 -9.22 9.69 4.49
CA ALA A 129 -10.16 10.73 4.89
C ALA A 129 -10.59 10.57 6.36
N ARG A 130 -10.34 11.59 7.18
CA ARG A 130 -10.59 11.58 8.64
C ARG A 130 -10.98 12.98 9.13
N ASP A 131 -11.48 13.06 10.36
CA ASP A 131 -11.91 14.33 10.99
C ASP A 131 -10.73 15.27 11.31
N LYS A 132 -9.54 14.70 11.58
CA LYS A 132 -8.30 15.44 11.79
C LYS A 132 -7.39 15.30 10.58
N GLY A 133 -6.69 16.39 10.25
CA GLY A 133 -5.76 16.40 9.13
C GLY A 133 -4.53 15.55 9.41
N ASN A 134 -4.02 14.90 8.36
CA ASN A 134 -2.79 14.14 8.41
C ASN A 134 -1.58 15.08 8.48
N LEU A 135 -0.68 14.85 9.44
CA LEU A 135 0.54 15.64 9.65
C LEU A 135 1.66 15.24 8.68
N ASN A 136 1.34 15.06 7.41
CA ASN A 136 2.28 14.80 6.33
C ASN A 136 1.96 15.66 5.11
N GLU A 137 2.98 15.95 4.31
CA GLU A 137 2.78 16.33 2.92
C GLU A 137 3.10 15.13 2.02
N THR A 138 2.39 15.01 0.90
CA THR A 138 2.54 13.86 0.01
C THR A 138 2.44 14.25 -1.46
N PHE A 139 3.09 13.48 -2.32
CA PHE A 139 2.98 13.57 -3.76
C PHE A 139 2.66 12.20 -4.34
N VAL A 140 1.59 12.12 -5.12
CA VAL A 140 1.06 10.87 -5.66
C VAL A 140 1.11 10.90 -7.17
N ILE A 141 1.66 9.84 -7.76
CA ILE A 141 1.45 9.49 -9.17
C ILE A 141 0.70 8.17 -9.25
N LYS A 142 -0.02 7.97 -10.35
CA LYS A 142 -0.73 6.73 -10.63
C LYS A 142 -0.57 6.29 -12.07
N ARG A 143 -0.82 5.01 -12.31
CA ARG A 143 -0.90 4.43 -13.64
C ARG A 143 -1.95 3.34 -13.63
N ASP A 144 -2.69 3.23 -14.72
CA ASP A 144 -3.52 2.08 -15.02
C ASP A 144 -3.66 1.90 -16.55
N HIS A 145 -4.71 1.19 -16.98
CA HIS A 145 -4.99 0.95 -18.39
C HIS A 145 -5.48 2.18 -19.19
N GLN A 146 -5.95 3.23 -18.52
CA GLN A 146 -6.47 4.50 -19.08
C GLN A 146 -5.58 5.70 -18.75
N VAL A 147 -4.82 5.64 -17.66
CA VAL A 147 -3.93 6.72 -17.18
C VAL A 147 -2.47 6.30 -17.34
N GLY A 148 -1.76 6.99 -18.22
CA GLY A 148 -0.31 6.90 -18.39
C GLY A 148 0.45 7.72 -17.34
N LEU A 149 1.77 7.52 -17.26
CA LEU A 149 2.60 8.30 -16.34
C LEU A 149 2.68 9.78 -16.78
N GLU A 150 2.57 10.02 -18.08
CA GLU A 150 2.49 11.34 -18.71
C GLU A 150 1.24 12.14 -18.33
N ASP A 151 0.17 11.48 -17.92
CA ASP A 151 -1.08 12.14 -17.51
C ASP A 151 -1.05 12.63 -16.06
N ASN A 152 0.02 12.32 -15.31
CA ASN A 152 0.21 12.77 -13.93
C ASN A 152 0.68 14.23 -13.86
N GLN A 153 0.47 14.84 -12.70
CA GLN A 153 0.97 16.18 -12.42
C GLN A 153 2.47 16.13 -12.15
N TRP A 154 3.28 16.87 -12.91
CA TRP A 154 4.73 16.92 -12.75
C TRP A 154 5.20 18.36 -12.53
N PRO A 155 6.20 18.60 -11.63
CA PRO A 155 6.89 19.88 -11.61
C PRO A 155 7.57 20.12 -12.97
N ASN A 156 7.71 21.39 -13.35
CA ASN A 156 8.41 21.73 -14.60
C ASN A 156 9.88 21.31 -14.51
N GLU A 157 10.45 20.90 -15.64
CA GLU A 157 11.85 20.45 -15.71
C GLU A 157 12.83 21.52 -15.21
N ASP A 158 12.56 22.80 -15.48
CA ASP A 158 13.40 23.92 -15.00
C ASP A 158 13.33 24.11 -13.47
N GLN A 159 12.24 23.69 -12.83
CA GLN A 159 12.05 23.81 -11.39
C GLN A 159 12.66 22.63 -10.64
N LEU A 160 12.55 21.43 -11.22
CA LEU A 160 13.05 20.21 -10.60
C LEU A 160 13.60 19.23 -11.66
N PRO A 161 14.82 19.48 -12.15
CA PRO A 161 15.42 18.69 -13.23
C PRO A 161 15.52 17.20 -12.90
N GLU A 162 15.29 16.36 -13.90
CA GLU A 162 15.32 14.90 -13.88
C GLU A 162 14.33 14.21 -12.94
N PHE A 163 13.55 14.94 -12.14
CA PHE A 163 12.68 14.34 -11.12
C PHE A 163 11.65 13.42 -11.75
N ARG A 164 11.02 13.86 -12.84
CA ARG A 164 10.03 13.05 -13.57
C ARG A 164 10.68 11.76 -14.07
N ALA A 165 11.77 11.85 -14.82
CA ALA A 165 12.43 10.69 -15.40
C ALA A 165 12.87 9.68 -14.33
N ASN A 166 13.44 10.15 -13.22
CA ASN A 166 13.87 9.29 -12.11
C ASN A 166 12.68 8.63 -11.39
N THR A 167 11.60 9.37 -11.19
CA THR A 167 10.39 8.88 -10.52
C THR A 167 9.66 7.85 -11.40
N GLU A 168 9.53 8.11 -12.70
CA GLU A 168 8.94 7.16 -13.66
C GLU A 168 9.79 5.88 -13.74
N HIS A 169 11.13 6.01 -13.76
CA HIS A 169 12.02 4.86 -13.75
C HIS A 169 11.86 4.01 -12.49
N TYR A 170 11.82 4.65 -11.29
CA TYR A 170 11.55 3.96 -10.04
C TYR A 170 10.19 3.25 -10.05
N ALA A 171 9.13 3.93 -10.49
CA ALA A 171 7.78 3.36 -10.58
C ALA A 171 7.73 2.13 -11.50
N GLY A 172 8.40 2.19 -12.66
CA GLY A 172 8.47 1.05 -13.57
C GLY A 172 9.23 -0.15 -12.97
N GLN A 173 10.30 0.08 -12.22
CA GLN A 173 11.00 -0.99 -11.50
C GLN A 173 10.15 -1.59 -10.37
N MET A 174 9.37 -0.76 -9.67
CA MET A 174 8.43 -1.23 -8.65
C MET A 174 7.31 -2.07 -9.26
N GLU A 175 6.76 -1.68 -10.42
CA GLU A 175 5.78 -2.48 -11.17
C GLU A 175 6.36 -3.85 -11.55
N ASN A 176 7.60 -3.89 -12.04
CA ASN A 176 8.28 -5.15 -12.38
C ASN A 176 8.48 -6.04 -11.15
N LEU A 177 8.92 -5.48 -10.03
CA LEU A 177 9.05 -6.22 -8.77
C LEU A 177 7.70 -6.77 -8.31
N ALA A 178 6.66 -5.94 -8.30
CA ALA A 178 5.32 -6.33 -7.88
C ALA A 178 4.76 -7.48 -8.75
N LYS A 179 4.95 -7.41 -10.07
CA LYS A 179 4.58 -8.50 -10.99
C LYS A 179 5.33 -9.81 -10.72
N ARG A 180 6.61 -9.73 -10.35
CA ARG A 180 7.43 -10.92 -9.98
C ARG A 180 6.98 -11.59 -8.69
N LEU A 181 6.25 -10.88 -7.82
CA LEU A 181 5.68 -11.44 -6.58
C LEU A 181 4.35 -12.18 -6.81
N LEU A 182 3.63 -11.89 -7.90
CA LEU A 182 2.32 -12.50 -8.20
C LEU A 182 2.32 -14.04 -8.18
N PRO A 183 3.34 -14.74 -8.73
CA PRO A 183 3.39 -16.20 -8.64
C PRO A 183 3.45 -16.72 -7.21
N ILE A 184 4.13 -16.00 -6.31
CA ILE A 184 4.26 -16.37 -4.90
C ILE A 184 2.90 -16.25 -4.21
N TYR A 185 2.17 -15.15 -4.45
CA TYR A 185 0.80 -14.98 -3.97
C TYR A 185 -0.15 -16.04 -4.51
N ALA A 186 -0.07 -16.36 -5.81
CA ALA A 186 -0.89 -17.39 -6.42
C ALA A 186 -0.64 -18.75 -5.74
N ARG A 187 0.63 -19.14 -5.58
CA ARG A 187 0.98 -20.41 -4.95
C ARG A 187 0.65 -20.44 -3.46
N ALA A 188 0.77 -19.31 -2.76
CA ALA A 188 0.36 -19.16 -1.35
C ALA A 188 -1.15 -19.36 -1.15
N LEU A 189 -1.94 -19.12 -2.19
CA LEU A 189 -3.38 -19.34 -2.27
C LEU A 189 -3.75 -20.69 -2.92
N GLU A 190 -2.78 -21.58 -3.12
CA GLU A 190 -2.97 -22.90 -3.77
C GLU A 190 -3.47 -22.82 -5.22
N LEU A 191 -3.16 -21.72 -5.91
CA LEU A 191 -3.50 -21.50 -7.31
C LEU A 191 -2.32 -21.77 -8.23
N GLU A 192 -2.61 -21.93 -9.52
CA GLU A 192 -1.59 -22.01 -10.54
C GLU A 192 -0.73 -20.74 -10.58
N LYS A 193 0.58 -20.89 -10.87
CA LYS A 193 1.55 -19.80 -10.66
C LYS A 193 1.27 -18.54 -11.50
N ASN A 194 0.54 -18.70 -12.61
CA ASN A 194 0.17 -17.61 -13.50
C ASN A 194 -1.30 -17.17 -13.34
N PHE A 195 -2.00 -17.63 -12.31
CA PHE A 195 -3.44 -17.38 -12.12
C PHE A 195 -3.78 -15.88 -12.15
N PHE A 196 -2.97 -15.05 -11.48
CA PHE A 196 -3.21 -13.61 -11.43
C PHE A 196 -2.73 -12.86 -12.70
N ALA A 197 -1.91 -13.46 -13.56
CA ALA A 197 -1.30 -12.74 -14.68
C ALA A 197 -2.31 -12.00 -15.60
N PRO A 198 -3.49 -12.56 -15.95
CA PRO A 198 -4.50 -11.85 -16.73
C PRO A 198 -5.03 -10.59 -16.06
N ALA A 199 -5.12 -10.59 -14.72
CA ALA A 199 -5.64 -9.49 -13.92
C ALA A 199 -4.66 -8.32 -13.78
N PHE A 200 -3.36 -8.53 -14.04
CA PHE A 200 -2.30 -7.53 -13.84
C PHE A 200 -1.57 -7.21 -15.15
N THR A 201 -2.25 -7.27 -16.29
CA THR A 201 -1.67 -6.92 -17.60
C THR A 201 -1.33 -5.43 -17.67
N LYS A 202 -2.23 -4.58 -17.18
CA LYS A 202 -2.08 -3.12 -17.04
C LYS A 202 -2.55 -2.73 -15.63
N PRO A 203 -1.76 -3.11 -14.61
CA PRO A 203 -2.20 -3.01 -13.22
C PRO A 203 -2.44 -1.56 -12.84
N LEU A 204 -3.39 -1.33 -11.94
CA LEU A 204 -3.48 -0.06 -11.25
C LEU A 204 -2.38 -0.01 -10.19
N TYR A 205 -1.57 1.04 -10.21
CA TYR A 205 -0.73 1.34 -9.06
C TYR A 205 -0.71 2.82 -8.74
N ARG A 206 -0.43 3.13 -7.47
CA ARG A 206 -0.09 4.47 -6.99
C ARG A 206 1.27 4.43 -6.33
N LEU A 207 2.15 5.34 -6.72
CA LEU A 207 3.39 5.60 -6.02
C LEU A 207 3.19 6.88 -5.22
N ARG A 208 3.36 6.79 -3.90
CA ARG A 208 3.19 7.92 -3.00
C ARG A 208 4.52 8.24 -2.34
N MET A 209 5.07 9.41 -2.61
CA MET A 209 6.18 9.96 -1.82
C MET A 209 5.58 10.76 -0.67
N THR A 210 6.01 10.50 0.56
CA THR A 210 5.47 11.17 1.75
C THR A 210 6.59 11.75 2.59
N HIS A 211 6.41 12.99 3.05
CA HIS A 211 7.28 13.68 3.99
C HIS A 211 6.51 13.98 5.28
N TYR A 212 7.10 13.61 6.41
CA TYR A 212 6.57 13.83 7.74
C TYR A 212 7.49 14.83 8.44
N PRO A 213 7.11 16.12 8.47
CA PRO A 213 7.91 17.14 9.15
C PRO A 213 7.95 16.88 10.67
N LEU A 214 8.90 17.53 11.34
CA LEU A 214 8.86 17.66 12.79
C LEU A 214 7.71 18.58 13.18
N ILE A 215 6.93 18.17 14.17
CA ILE A 215 5.76 18.92 14.65
C ILE A 215 5.92 19.22 16.14
N GLU A 216 5.98 20.50 16.49
CA GLU A 216 5.89 20.96 17.88
C GLU A 216 4.45 20.80 18.40
N ASP A 217 4.30 20.51 19.70
CA ASP A 217 3.00 20.42 20.39
C ASP A 217 1.97 19.47 19.75
N LYS A 218 2.44 18.40 19.10
CA LYS A 218 1.59 17.36 18.51
C LYS A 218 0.67 16.70 19.55
N ALA A 219 -0.64 16.73 19.31
CA ALA A 219 -1.60 16.04 20.17
C ALA A 219 -1.51 14.50 20.05
N ALA A 220 -1.99 13.80 21.07
CA ALA A 220 -1.92 12.34 21.15
C ALA A 220 -2.71 11.63 20.03
N ASP A 221 -3.78 12.24 19.56
CA ASP A 221 -4.69 11.74 18.52
C ASP A 221 -4.46 12.38 17.14
N GLU A 222 -3.34 13.09 16.96
CA GLU A 222 -2.84 13.51 15.66
C GLU A 222 -1.82 12.51 15.15
N PHE A 223 -1.79 12.30 13.84
CA PHE A 223 -0.93 11.30 13.23
C PHE A 223 -0.25 11.86 11.99
N GLY A 224 0.91 11.32 11.67
CA GLY A 224 1.52 11.53 10.36
C GLY A 224 0.58 11.02 9.28
N ILE A 225 0.10 9.79 9.45
CA ILE A 225 -1.05 9.23 8.72
C ILE A 225 -1.95 8.54 9.75
N ALA A 226 -3.22 8.92 9.78
CA ALA A 226 -4.19 8.38 10.71
C ALA A 226 -4.41 6.86 10.55
N PRO A 227 -4.91 6.15 11.58
CA PRO A 227 -5.17 4.72 11.51
C PRO A 227 -6.10 4.32 10.36
N HIS A 228 -5.66 3.32 9.59
CA HIS A 228 -6.36 2.81 8.41
C HIS A 228 -5.95 1.36 8.09
N VAL A 229 -6.62 0.82 7.08
CA VAL A 229 -6.22 -0.35 6.31
C VAL A 229 -6.07 0.07 4.86
N ASP A 230 -5.26 -0.65 4.09
CA ASP A 230 -5.05 -0.36 2.67
C ASP A 230 -6.15 -0.98 1.80
N THR A 231 -6.46 -0.33 0.68
CA THR A 231 -7.38 -0.75 -0.38
C THR A 231 -6.64 -1.40 -1.55
N THR A 232 -5.64 -2.24 -1.24
CA THR A 232 -4.75 -2.84 -2.23
C THR A 232 -4.90 -4.35 -2.37
N PHE A 233 -4.32 -4.90 -3.44
CA PHE A 233 -3.94 -6.30 -3.48
C PHE A 233 -2.78 -6.51 -2.50
N PHE A 234 -1.68 -5.77 -2.69
CA PHE A 234 -0.68 -5.56 -1.65
C PHE A 234 0.00 -4.19 -1.81
N THR A 235 0.71 -3.75 -0.78
CA THR A 235 1.52 -2.54 -0.77
C THR A 235 2.98 -2.90 -0.54
N LEU A 236 3.91 -2.31 -1.30
CA LEU A 236 5.35 -2.38 -1.07
C LEU A 236 5.82 -1.04 -0.49
N LEU A 237 6.38 -1.05 0.71
CA LEU A 237 6.83 0.15 1.41
C LEU A 237 8.35 0.18 1.53
N ALA A 238 8.96 1.18 0.90
CA ALA A 238 10.31 1.61 1.24
C ALA A 238 10.25 2.61 2.41
N GLN A 239 10.96 2.30 3.50
CA GLN A 239 11.13 3.19 4.65
C GLN A 239 12.61 3.27 5.05
N ASN A 240 13.09 4.47 5.38
CA ASN A 240 14.47 4.73 5.80
C ASN A 240 14.58 5.22 7.25
N SER A 241 13.48 5.18 8.01
CA SER A 241 13.41 5.67 9.39
C SER A 241 12.19 5.10 10.10
N PRO A 242 12.20 4.97 11.44
CA PRO A 242 11.06 4.46 12.21
C PRO A 242 9.83 5.35 12.04
N GLY A 243 8.63 4.79 12.19
CA GLY A 243 7.41 5.60 12.19
C GLY A 243 6.14 4.83 11.86
N LEU A 244 6.26 3.72 11.15
CA LEU A 244 5.15 2.80 10.91
C LEU A 244 4.81 2.04 12.20
N VAL A 245 3.52 1.97 12.52
CA VAL A 245 2.96 1.21 13.63
C VAL A 245 1.90 0.26 13.07
N ILE A 246 2.01 -1.02 13.42
CA ILE A 246 1.17 -2.11 12.91
C ILE A 246 0.44 -2.74 14.08
N PHE A 247 -0.82 -3.15 13.90
CA PHE A 247 -1.49 -3.96 14.92
C PHE A 247 -1.15 -5.44 14.75
N SER A 248 -0.49 -6.02 15.74
CA SER A 248 -0.26 -7.46 15.79
C SER A 248 -1.55 -8.15 16.22
N GLU A 249 -2.22 -8.86 15.32
CA GLU A 249 -3.39 -9.68 15.67
C GLU A 249 -3.04 -10.79 16.66
N LYS A 250 -1.83 -11.37 16.52
CA LYS A 250 -1.31 -12.40 17.42
C LYS A 250 -1.12 -11.90 18.86
N ARG A 251 -0.55 -10.70 19.04
CA ARG A 251 -0.28 -10.11 20.36
C ARG A 251 -1.42 -9.22 20.87
N ARG A 252 -2.38 -8.89 20.01
CA ARG A 252 -3.50 -7.96 20.26
C ARG A 252 -3.01 -6.60 20.76
N CYS A 253 -1.93 -6.09 20.16
CA CYS A 253 -1.32 -4.81 20.51
C CYS A 253 -0.72 -4.12 19.28
N TRP A 254 -0.54 -2.80 19.37
CA TRP A 254 0.23 -2.05 18.39
C TRP A 254 1.73 -2.25 18.59
N ILE A 255 2.47 -2.41 17.49
CA ILE A 255 3.90 -2.61 17.49
C ILE A 255 4.60 -1.65 16.51
N HIS A 256 5.75 -1.14 16.90
CA HIS A 256 6.63 -0.40 15.98
C HIS A 256 7.24 -1.34 14.95
N ALA A 257 7.02 -1.05 13.67
CA ALA A 257 7.68 -1.79 12.60
C ALA A 257 9.20 -1.46 12.59
N PRO A 258 10.08 -2.48 12.59
CA PRO A 258 11.51 -2.25 12.52
C PRO A 258 11.89 -1.68 11.15
N VAL A 259 12.95 -0.89 11.12
CA VAL A 259 13.53 -0.39 9.87
C VAL A 259 14.54 -1.40 9.36
N ASN A 260 14.35 -1.88 8.13
CA ASN A 260 15.31 -2.70 7.41
C ASN A 260 15.53 -2.07 6.03
N GLU A 261 16.68 -1.42 5.83
CA GLU A 261 17.02 -0.77 4.56
C GLU A 261 17.25 -1.75 3.40
N SER A 262 17.42 -3.04 3.71
CA SER A 262 17.59 -4.12 2.73
C SER A 262 16.28 -4.83 2.40
N ALA A 263 15.15 -4.35 2.94
CA ALA A 263 13.85 -4.95 2.73
C ALA A 263 12.81 -3.93 2.26
N PHE A 264 11.77 -4.45 1.59
CA PHE A 264 10.48 -3.76 1.54
C PHE A 264 9.59 -4.34 2.62
N ILE A 265 8.92 -3.46 3.39
CA ILE A 265 7.77 -3.90 4.18
C ILE A 265 6.62 -4.12 3.21
N VAL A 266 5.94 -5.25 3.32
CA VAL A 266 4.82 -5.62 2.46
C VAL A 266 3.61 -5.96 3.29
N ASN A 267 2.46 -5.41 2.93
CA ASN A 267 1.18 -5.75 3.53
C ASN A 267 0.10 -6.04 2.51
N THR A 268 -0.83 -6.88 2.91
CA THR A 268 -2.06 -7.17 2.17
C THR A 268 -3.13 -6.12 2.48
N GLY A 269 -3.95 -5.80 1.48
CA GLY A 269 -5.05 -4.85 1.61
C GLY A 269 -6.42 -5.51 1.57
N GLU A 270 -7.46 -4.69 1.73
CA GLU A 270 -8.86 -5.10 1.76
C GLU A 270 -9.29 -5.83 0.48
N LEU A 271 -8.72 -5.49 -0.68
CA LEU A 271 -9.11 -6.13 -1.93
C LEU A 271 -8.60 -7.56 -2.02
N LEU A 272 -7.37 -7.83 -1.59
CA LEU A 272 -6.89 -9.21 -1.50
C LEU A 272 -7.60 -9.99 -0.40
N LYS A 273 -7.90 -9.35 0.75
CA LYS A 273 -8.73 -9.95 1.79
C LYS A 273 -10.10 -10.38 1.24
N GLN A 274 -10.78 -9.51 0.51
CA GLN A 274 -12.07 -9.81 -0.11
C GLN A 274 -11.95 -10.89 -1.21
N TRP A 275 -10.97 -10.75 -2.10
CA TRP A 275 -10.75 -11.70 -3.21
C TRP A 275 -10.47 -13.12 -2.67
N SER A 276 -9.70 -13.21 -1.58
CA SER A 276 -9.39 -14.45 -0.88
C SER A 276 -10.45 -14.88 0.15
N ASN A 277 -11.64 -14.28 0.17
CA ASN A 277 -12.74 -14.66 1.06
C ASN A 277 -12.39 -14.62 2.57
N ASP A 278 -11.59 -13.64 2.97
CA ASP A 278 -10.93 -13.48 4.27
C ASP A 278 -9.87 -14.51 4.61
N PHE A 279 -9.41 -15.29 3.64
CA PHE A 279 -8.32 -16.23 3.87
C PHE A 279 -7.04 -15.49 4.25
N PHE A 280 -6.72 -14.41 3.55
CA PHE A 280 -5.72 -13.43 3.96
C PHE A 280 -6.37 -12.27 4.70
N ILE A 281 -5.64 -11.71 5.66
CA ILE A 281 -6.10 -10.58 6.48
C ILE A 281 -5.61 -9.26 5.88
N SER A 282 -6.21 -8.16 6.33
CA SER A 282 -5.83 -6.79 6.00
C SER A 282 -5.70 -6.07 7.33
N VAL A 283 -4.49 -5.58 7.63
CA VAL A 283 -4.12 -5.23 9.00
C VAL A 283 -4.05 -3.73 9.16
N LYS A 284 -4.69 -3.28 10.24
CA LYS A 284 -4.71 -1.87 10.61
C LYS A 284 -3.32 -1.37 11.00
N HIS A 285 -2.99 -0.19 10.54
CA HIS A 285 -1.71 0.46 10.73
C HIS A 285 -1.85 1.98 10.69
N PHE A 286 -0.85 2.68 11.22
CA PHE A 286 -0.75 4.14 11.17
C PHE A 286 0.71 4.57 11.14
N ALA A 287 0.96 5.85 10.89
CA ALA A 287 2.32 6.39 10.88
C ALA A 287 2.43 7.67 11.71
N ASN A 288 3.54 7.79 12.44
CA ASN A 288 3.81 8.95 13.30
C ASN A 288 4.93 9.85 12.75
N ASN A 289 4.85 11.13 13.11
CA ASN A 289 5.96 12.10 13.09
C ASN A 289 6.85 11.89 14.33
N ASN A 290 7.94 12.66 14.41
CA ASN A 290 8.76 12.82 15.61
C ASN A 290 9.27 11.49 16.21
N THR A 291 9.61 10.53 15.36
CA THR A 291 10.23 9.26 15.76
C THR A 291 11.74 9.36 16.02
N GLY A 292 12.28 10.58 15.87
CA GLY A 292 13.65 11.01 16.14
C GLY A 292 13.74 12.53 15.98
N ASP A 293 14.95 13.05 15.88
CA ASP A 293 15.22 14.51 15.80
C ASP A 293 15.17 15.07 14.37
N GLU A 294 14.82 14.24 13.38
CA GLU A 294 14.85 14.59 11.96
C GLU A 294 13.51 14.26 11.29
N ALA A 295 13.20 14.99 10.21
CA ALA A 295 12.03 14.70 9.40
C ALA A 295 12.17 13.35 8.68
N ARG A 296 11.07 12.59 8.59
CA ARG A 296 11.07 11.27 7.94
C ARG A 296 10.39 11.25 6.59
N TYR A 297 10.75 10.26 5.79
CA TYR A 297 10.20 10.02 4.47
C TYR A 297 9.75 8.57 4.33
N SER A 298 8.73 8.34 3.51
CA SER A 298 8.33 6.99 3.12
C SER A 298 7.85 6.97 1.68
N ILE A 299 8.03 5.85 0.99
CA ILE A 299 7.63 5.71 -0.41
C ILE A 299 6.83 4.41 -0.58
N PRO A 300 5.54 4.37 -0.17
CA PRO A 300 4.66 3.24 -0.48
C PRO A 300 4.29 3.19 -1.97
N PHE A 301 4.27 1.97 -2.49
CA PHE A 301 3.80 1.58 -3.81
C PHE A 301 2.58 0.66 -3.65
N PHE A 302 1.41 1.20 -3.91
CA PHE A 302 0.12 0.53 -3.78
C PHE A 302 -0.18 -0.22 -5.08
N PHE A 303 -0.28 -1.54 -5.04
CA PHE A 303 -0.41 -2.38 -6.23
C PHE A 303 -1.77 -3.08 -6.28
N ASN A 304 -2.44 -2.98 -7.43
CA ASN A 304 -3.77 -3.52 -7.69
C ASN A 304 -3.86 -4.14 -9.09
N ALA A 305 -4.87 -4.99 -9.28
CA ALA A 305 -5.23 -5.50 -10.60
C ALA A 305 -5.65 -4.34 -11.54
N ASN A 306 -5.87 -4.64 -12.82
CA ASN A 306 -6.51 -3.71 -13.74
C ASN A 306 -7.82 -3.19 -13.09
N PRO A 307 -8.13 -1.87 -13.15
CA PRO A 307 -9.22 -1.27 -12.39
C PRO A 307 -10.60 -1.92 -12.59
N ASP A 308 -10.86 -2.43 -13.80
CA ASP A 308 -12.10 -3.05 -14.24
C ASP A 308 -12.09 -4.58 -14.14
N TYR A 309 -10.98 -5.19 -13.70
CA TYR A 309 -10.91 -6.64 -13.53
C TYR A 309 -11.88 -7.09 -12.43
N LYS A 310 -12.78 -8.01 -12.80
CA LYS A 310 -13.78 -8.55 -11.89
C LYS A 310 -13.14 -9.62 -10.99
N MET A 311 -12.99 -9.30 -9.71
CA MET A 311 -12.51 -10.19 -8.67
C MET A 311 -13.67 -11.01 -8.15
N GLU A 312 -13.69 -12.30 -8.49
CA GLU A 312 -14.61 -13.30 -7.95
C GLU A 312 -13.89 -14.10 -6.86
N CYS A 313 -14.64 -14.55 -5.84
CA CYS A 313 -14.11 -15.37 -4.76
C CYS A 313 -13.23 -16.50 -5.32
N LEU A 314 -11.99 -16.59 -4.84
CA LEU A 314 -11.03 -17.56 -5.36
C LEU A 314 -11.53 -19.00 -5.12
N PRO A 315 -11.37 -19.90 -6.10
CA PRO A 315 -11.90 -21.26 -6.02
C PRO A 315 -11.28 -22.08 -4.88
N THR A 316 -10.07 -21.74 -4.44
CA THR A 316 -9.37 -22.35 -3.31
C THR A 316 -9.72 -21.72 -1.96
N CYS A 317 -10.52 -20.65 -1.96
CA CYS A 317 -10.90 -19.92 -0.74
C CYS A 317 -12.40 -20.05 -0.41
N CYS A 318 -13.14 -20.90 -1.12
CA CYS A 318 -14.54 -21.19 -0.81
C CYS A 318 -14.86 -22.69 -0.89
N SER A 319 -15.88 -23.09 -0.14
CA SER A 319 -16.45 -24.44 -0.13
C SER A 319 -17.94 -24.38 0.20
N ALA A 320 -18.61 -25.52 0.35
CA ALA A 320 -19.98 -25.56 0.83
C ALA A 320 -20.10 -25.03 2.28
N GLU A 321 -19.07 -25.24 3.09
CA GLU A 321 -18.97 -24.82 4.50
C GLU A 321 -18.44 -23.39 4.65
N ASN A 322 -17.70 -22.88 3.67
CA ASN A 322 -17.23 -21.49 3.59
C ASN A 322 -17.64 -20.88 2.24
N PRO A 323 -18.92 -20.56 2.02
CA PRO A 323 -19.37 -19.98 0.76
C PRO A 323 -18.74 -18.60 0.53
N PRO A 324 -18.75 -18.08 -0.72
CA PRO A 324 -18.35 -16.70 -0.99
C PRO A 324 -19.08 -15.70 -0.10
N LYS A 325 -18.33 -14.93 0.69
CA LYS A 325 -18.86 -13.90 1.61
C LYS A 325 -19.17 -12.59 0.91
N TYR A 326 -18.55 -12.38 -0.25
CA TYR A 326 -18.60 -11.13 -0.98
C TYR A 326 -19.12 -11.37 -2.40
N PRO A 327 -19.88 -10.43 -2.96
CA PRO A 327 -20.17 -10.47 -4.38
C PRO A 327 -18.91 -10.16 -5.17
N PRO A 328 -18.87 -10.54 -6.46
CA PRO A 328 -17.81 -10.10 -7.34
C PRO A 328 -17.73 -8.57 -7.44
N ILE A 329 -16.51 -8.03 -7.38
CA ILE A 329 -16.25 -6.59 -7.50
C ILE A 329 -15.01 -6.31 -8.34
N SER A 330 -14.91 -5.14 -8.95
CA SER A 330 -13.65 -4.59 -9.47
C SER A 330 -13.11 -3.49 -8.56
N TYR A 331 -11.88 -3.01 -8.80
CA TYR A 331 -11.35 -1.85 -8.07
C TYR A 331 -12.27 -0.63 -8.22
N LEU A 332 -12.80 -0.40 -9.43
CA LEU A 332 -13.70 0.72 -9.75
C LEU A 332 -15.03 0.68 -8.97
N GLN A 333 -15.38 -0.47 -8.40
CA GLN A 333 -16.58 -0.69 -7.57
C GLN A 333 -16.24 -0.76 -6.08
N SER A 334 -14.97 -0.64 -5.71
CA SER A 334 -14.50 -0.78 -4.34
C SER A 334 -14.51 0.53 -3.57
N GLN A 335 -14.33 0.42 -2.26
CA GLN A 335 -14.13 1.55 -1.35
C GLN A 335 -12.89 2.39 -1.69
N GLY A 336 -11.93 1.87 -2.46
CA GLY A 336 -10.80 2.69 -2.96
C GLY A 336 -11.28 3.92 -3.74
N VAL A 337 -12.28 3.74 -4.62
CA VAL A 337 -12.87 4.87 -5.36
C VAL A 337 -13.56 5.87 -4.43
N VAL A 338 -14.21 5.38 -3.37
CA VAL A 338 -14.89 6.22 -2.37
C VAL A 338 -13.88 7.03 -1.55
N GLN A 339 -12.70 6.47 -1.27
CA GLN A 339 -11.58 7.17 -0.64
C GLN A 339 -10.93 8.22 -1.55
N GLY A 340 -11.37 8.34 -2.81
CA GLY A 340 -10.86 9.28 -3.79
C GLY A 340 -9.52 8.85 -4.38
N GLU A 341 -9.33 7.55 -4.57
CA GLU A 341 -8.10 6.93 -5.05
C GLU A 341 -8.03 6.69 -6.58
#